data_AF-A0AAE9CXW0-F1
#
_entry.id   AF-A0AAE9CXW0-F1
#
_cell.length_a   1.000
_cell.length_b   1.000
_cell.length_c   1.000
_cell.angle_alpha   90.00
_cell.angle_beta   90.00
_cell.angle_gamma   90.00
#
_symmetry.space_group_name_H-M   'P 1'
#
loop_
_entity.id
_entity.type
_entity.pdbx_description
1 polymer ?
#
loop_
_entity_poly.entity_id
_entity_poly.type
_entity_poly.pdbx_seq_one_letter_code
_entity_poly.pdbx_strand_id
1 'polypeptide(L)'
;MIFLLFLISFSFGNAASINKTETDLSTCVKEFYTAVYSENYNCTSQYNFASNNETVAQKSLISGKSCALEILGKACTQSQFTEIFSKFENFVKSLTTEPKDKNCIDSYYKYNALKCMESLNSLGEKSKLILQMQPKINDSRVLKLIDQCEGFKTCVSPTCFQEPPTMTCGTLHLVNSEFMVCITKLQSNPLTNDKFPCLEGMDFNSKDVVTQVKLHTTHKECTKEMMKESCGDGAIVDFDERAEEMIKMYAVNANSQLGL
;
A
#
# COMPACT_ATOMS: atom_id res chain seq x y z
N MET A 1 78.45 15.71 -22.82
CA MET A 1 77.21 16.11 -22.11
C MET A 1 76.30 16.76 -23.14
N ILE A 2 75.28 16.05 -23.66
CA ILE A 2 73.92 15.91 -23.07
C ILE A 2 73.21 17.27 -23.16
N PHE A 3 72.17 17.50 -23.99
CA PHE A 3 70.85 16.85 -23.96
C PHE A 3 70.14 16.93 -25.34
N LEU A 4 69.63 15.79 -25.81
CA LEU A 4 68.53 15.67 -26.77
C LEU A 4 67.22 15.83 -25.99
N LEU A 5 66.35 16.78 -26.38
CA LEU A 5 64.93 16.76 -25.99
C LEU A 5 64.08 16.63 -27.25
N PHE A 6 63.52 15.43 -27.41
CA PHE A 6 62.50 15.09 -28.38
C PHE A 6 61.23 15.90 -28.11
N LEU A 7 60.78 16.65 -29.11
CA LEU A 7 59.40 17.11 -29.20
C LEU A 7 58.55 15.94 -29.71
N ILE A 8 57.89 15.23 -28.80
CA ILE A 8 56.81 14.32 -29.16
C ILE A 8 55.50 15.11 -29.11
N SER A 9 54.99 15.42 -30.29
CA SER A 9 53.62 15.87 -30.50
C SER A 9 52.66 14.71 -30.23
N PHE A 10 52.04 14.71 -29.06
CA PHE A 10 50.84 13.90 -28.82
C PHE A 10 49.60 14.73 -29.14
N SER A 11 49.03 14.47 -30.31
CA SER A 11 47.64 14.76 -30.60
C SER A 11 46.77 13.80 -29.80
N PHE A 12 46.23 14.23 -28.66
CA PHE A 12 45.11 13.52 -28.03
C PHE A 12 43.81 13.95 -28.71
N GLY A 13 43.50 13.30 -29.82
CA GLY A 13 42.10 13.02 -30.12
C GLY A 13 41.69 11.81 -29.31
N ASN A 14 40.80 11.96 -28.34
CA ASN A 14 39.64 11.08 -28.20
C ASN A 14 38.66 11.60 -27.15
N ALA A 15 37.47 11.91 -27.68
CA ALA A 15 36.16 11.74 -27.08
C ALA A 15 36.06 11.89 -25.56
N ALA A 16 35.58 13.06 -25.14
CA ALA A 16 34.71 13.10 -23.97
C ALA A 16 33.45 12.27 -24.28
N SER A 17 33.47 10.96 -24.00
CA SER A 17 32.23 10.26 -23.71
C SER A 17 31.84 10.68 -22.30
N ILE A 18 31.10 11.78 -22.22
CA ILE A 18 30.31 12.08 -21.03
C ILE A 18 29.40 10.87 -20.85
N ASN A 19 29.72 10.00 -19.90
CA ASN A 19 28.71 9.13 -19.29
C ASN A 19 27.68 10.08 -18.72
N LYS A 20 26.63 10.38 -19.50
CA LYS A 20 25.48 11.14 -19.04
C LYS A 20 24.91 10.30 -17.91
N THR A 21 25.15 10.73 -16.67
CA THR A 21 24.41 10.21 -15.52
C THR A 21 22.95 10.27 -15.90
N GLU A 22 22.30 9.11 -15.97
CA GLU A 22 20.88 9.00 -16.30
C GLU A 22 20.12 9.93 -15.35
N THR A 23 19.31 10.83 -15.92
CA THR A 23 18.59 11.84 -15.13
C THR A 23 17.71 11.12 -14.12
N ASP A 24 17.92 11.32 -12.81
CA ASP A 24 17.10 10.66 -11.80
C ASP A 24 15.66 11.19 -11.85
N LEU A 25 14.70 10.35 -12.24
CA LEU A 25 13.27 10.68 -12.30
C LEU A 25 12.49 10.21 -11.05
N SER A 26 13.16 9.75 -10.00
CA SER A 26 12.48 9.12 -8.85
C SER A 26 11.46 10.03 -8.18
N THR A 27 11.82 11.29 -7.92
CA THR A 27 10.92 12.24 -7.29
C THR A 27 9.66 12.45 -8.13
N CYS A 28 9.79 12.63 -9.44
CA CYS A 28 8.62 12.88 -10.27
C CYS A 28 7.79 11.64 -10.56
N VAL A 29 8.41 10.46 -10.63
CA VAL A 29 7.70 9.17 -10.73
C VAL A 29 6.92 8.89 -9.45
N LYS A 30 7.50 9.19 -8.28
CA LYS A 30 6.79 9.11 -7.00
C LYS A 30 5.54 9.99 -7.02
N GLU A 31 5.69 11.29 -7.28
CA GLU A 31 4.57 12.25 -7.34
C GLU A 31 3.53 11.87 -8.40
N PHE A 32 3.97 11.30 -9.54
CA PHE A 32 3.06 10.75 -10.54
C PHE A 32 2.18 9.64 -9.94
N TYR A 33 2.77 8.65 -9.28
CA TYR A 33 1.98 7.58 -8.66
C TYR A 33 1.16 8.05 -7.46
N THR A 34 1.64 9.04 -6.68
CA THR A 34 0.82 9.72 -5.67
C THR A 34 -0.45 10.29 -6.30
N ALA A 35 -0.34 10.99 -7.43
CA ALA A 35 -1.49 11.54 -8.16
C ALA A 35 -2.41 10.45 -8.74
N VAL A 36 -1.85 9.35 -9.25
CA VAL A 36 -2.61 8.20 -9.76
C VAL A 36 -3.45 7.56 -8.64
N TYR A 37 -2.85 7.24 -7.49
CA TYR A 37 -3.57 6.55 -6.41
C TYR A 37 -4.47 7.45 -5.57
N SER A 38 -4.16 8.74 -5.46
CA SER A 38 -5.04 9.71 -4.79
C SER A 38 -6.28 10.05 -5.62
N GLU A 39 -6.26 9.78 -6.93
CA GLU A 39 -7.35 10.14 -7.86
C GLU A 39 -7.60 11.66 -7.92
N ASN A 40 -6.59 12.48 -7.58
CA ASN A 40 -6.67 13.94 -7.52
C ASN A 40 -6.80 14.62 -8.89
N TYR A 41 -6.64 13.86 -9.98
CA TYR A 41 -6.79 14.34 -11.35
C TYR A 41 -7.97 13.62 -11.99
N ASN A 42 -8.95 14.35 -12.49
CA ASN A 42 -10.18 13.76 -13.06
C ASN A 42 -9.89 12.72 -14.16
N CYS A 43 -8.80 12.89 -14.91
CA CYS A 43 -8.42 11.99 -15.99
C CYS A 43 -7.81 10.65 -15.52
N THR A 44 -7.29 10.53 -14.29
CA THR A 44 -6.62 9.29 -13.84
C THR A 44 -7.60 8.13 -13.70
N SER A 45 -8.86 8.42 -13.35
CA SER A 45 -9.93 7.41 -13.26
C SER A 45 -10.23 6.67 -14.57
N GLN A 46 -9.81 7.22 -15.72
CA GLN A 46 -10.07 6.65 -17.05
C GLN A 46 -9.03 5.62 -17.49
N TYR A 47 -7.90 5.51 -16.78
CA TYR A 47 -6.74 4.72 -17.20
C TYR A 47 -6.21 3.88 -16.03
N ASN A 48 -5.73 2.67 -16.33
CA ASN A 48 -5.10 1.81 -15.33
C ASN A 48 -3.57 2.00 -15.34
N PHE A 49 -3.12 3.22 -14.99
CA PHE A 49 -1.69 3.58 -15.02
C PHE A 49 -0.84 2.74 -14.06
N ALA A 50 -1.42 2.26 -12.96
CA ALA A 50 -0.72 1.50 -11.92
C ALA A 50 -0.83 -0.03 -12.09
N SER A 51 -1.33 -0.52 -13.23
CA SER A 51 -1.48 -1.96 -13.47
C SER A 51 -0.15 -2.70 -13.32
N ASN A 52 -0.19 -3.89 -12.71
CA ASN A 52 0.95 -4.82 -12.67
C ASN A 52 1.07 -5.66 -13.96
N ASN A 53 0.09 -5.58 -14.87
CA ASN A 53 0.18 -6.20 -16.18
C ASN A 53 0.86 -5.24 -17.17
N GLU A 54 2.02 -5.62 -17.70
CA GLU A 54 2.81 -4.79 -18.62
C GLU A 54 1.97 -4.25 -19.79
N THR A 55 1.22 -5.11 -20.48
CA THR A 55 0.42 -4.70 -21.65
C THR A 55 -0.68 -3.70 -21.27
N VAL A 56 -1.35 -3.90 -20.13
CA VAL A 56 -2.39 -2.98 -19.65
C VAL A 56 -1.77 -1.65 -19.22
N ALA A 57 -0.65 -1.67 -18.50
CA ALA A 57 0.05 -0.48 -18.05
C ALA A 57 0.57 0.36 -19.23
N GLN A 58 1.24 -0.27 -20.20
CA GLN A 58 1.72 0.39 -21.41
C GLN A 58 0.57 1.01 -22.19
N LYS A 59 -0.47 0.23 -22.48
CA LYS A 59 -1.64 0.74 -23.21
C LYS A 59 -2.24 1.94 -22.49
N SER A 60 -2.42 1.86 -21.18
CA SER A 60 -2.98 2.93 -20.36
C SER A 60 -2.12 4.19 -20.40
N LEU A 61 -0.80 4.08 -20.22
CA LEU A 61 0.13 5.21 -20.27
C LEU A 61 0.19 5.87 -21.66
N ILE A 62 0.15 5.07 -22.74
CA ILE A 62 0.17 5.58 -24.11
C ILE A 62 -1.15 6.25 -24.48
N SER A 63 -2.30 5.61 -24.23
CA SER A 63 -3.61 6.22 -24.51
C SER A 63 -3.88 7.43 -23.61
N GLY A 64 -3.42 7.37 -22.37
CA GLY A 64 -3.55 8.42 -21.37
C GLY A 64 -2.41 9.44 -21.39
N LYS A 65 -1.60 9.49 -22.46
CA LYS A 65 -0.39 10.34 -22.55
C LYS A 65 -0.63 11.79 -22.14
N SER A 66 -1.74 12.39 -22.57
CA SER A 66 -2.06 13.79 -22.19
C SER A 66 -2.24 13.94 -20.67
N CYS A 67 -2.93 13.00 -20.03
CA CYS A 67 -3.14 13.00 -18.57
C CYS A 67 -1.81 12.77 -17.83
N ALA A 68 -1.02 11.79 -18.29
CA ALA A 68 0.28 11.51 -17.70
C ALA A 68 1.25 12.71 -17.81
N LEU A 69 1.30 13.36 -18.98
CA LEU A 69 2.14 14.54 -19.18
C LEU A 69 1.67 15.76 -18.38
N GLU A 70 0.38 15.93 -18.14
CA GLU A 70 -0.11 17.00 -17.26
C GLU A 70 0.42 16.82 -15.83
N ILE A 71 0.31 15.61 -15.28
CA ILE A 71 0.79 15.28 -13.95
C ILE A 71 2.32 15.43 -13.88
N LEU A 72 3.03 14.85 -14.85
CA LEU A 72 4.49 14.90 -14.91
C LEU A 72 5.00 16.34 -15.10
N GLY A 73 4.28 17.20 -15.84
CA GLY A 73 4.66 18.60 -16.00
C GLY A 73 4.60 19.40 -14.69
N LYS A 74 3.77 18.98 -13.74
CA LYS A 74 3.68 19.58 -12.39
C LYS A 74 4.68 18.95 -11.42
N ALA A 75 4.96 17.66 -11.58
CA ALA A 75 5.83 16.88 -10.68
C ALA A 75 7.33 16.98 -11.01
N CYS A 76 7.69 17.17 -12.28
CA CYS A 76 9.08 17.18 -12.75
C CYS A 76 9.68 18.59 -12.74
N THR A 77 11.00 18.67 -12.64
CA THR A 77 11.72 19.86 -13.11
C THR A 77 11.57 20.02 -14.63
N GLN A 78 11.75 21.25 -15.14
CA GLN A 78 11.65 21.52 -16.58
C GLN A 78 12.56 20.62 -17.44
N SER A 79 13.78 20.34 -16.96
CA SER A 79 14.74 19.47 -17.67
C SER A 79 14.23 18.02 -17.76
N GLN A 80 13.81 17.45 -16.62
CA GLN A 80 13.24 16.11 -16.55
C GLN A 80 11.99 15.98 -17.42
N PHE A 81 11.08 16.96 -17.33
CA PHE A 81 9.86 16.97 -18.14
C PHE A 81 10.17 17.01 -19.64
N THR A 82 11.12 17.83 -20.06
CA THR A 82 11.53 17.93 -21.47
C THR A 82 12.11 16.61 -21.98
N GLU A 83 12.90 15.91 -21.16
CA GLU A 83 13.42 14.59 -21.49
C GLU A 83 12.29 13.55 -21.61
N ILE A 84 11.36 13.50 -20.64
CA ILE A 84 10.20 12.60 -20.68
C ILE A 84 9.31 12.90 -21.88
N PHE A 85 8.98 14.18 -22.13
CA PHE A 85 8.10 14.59 -23.22
C PHE A 85 8.65 14.15 -24.58
N SER A 86 9.95 14.37 -24.82
CA SER A 86 10.61 14.01 -26.08
C SER A 86 10.78 12.50 -26.27
N LYS A 87 10.83 11.72 -25.18
CA LYS A 87 11.06 10.26 -25.21
C LYS A 87 9.99 9.48 -24.47
N PHE A 88 8.73 9.93 -24.55
CA PHE A 88 7.65 9.43 -23.70
C PHE A 88 7.46 7.91 -23.78
N GLU A 89 7.54 7.32 -24.98
CA GLU A 89 7.41 5.86 -25.13
C GLU A 89 8.55 5.08 -24.45
N ASN A 90 9.77 5.62 -24.44
CA ASN A 90 10.90 5.01 -23.73
C ASN A 90 10.72 5.14 -22.21
N PHE A 91 10.20 6.28 -21.74
CA PHE A 91 9.80 6.45 -20.35
C PHE A 91 8.69 5.45 -19.95
N VAL A 92 7.71 5.20 -20.81
CA VAL A 92 6.69 4.18 -20.56
C VAL A 92 7.30 2.79 -20.46
N LYS A 93 8.26 2.44 -21.32
CA LYS A 93 8.99 1.16 -21.22
C LYS A 93 9.77 1.05 -19.92
N SER A 94 10.46 2.10 -19.47
CA SER A 94 11.19 2.06 -18.19
C SER A 94 10.28 1.95 -16.98
N LEU A 95 8.98 2.24 -17.10
CA LEU A 95 7.99 2.00 -16.05
C LEU A 95 7.36 0.60 -16.07
N THR A 96 7.41 -0.11 -17.20
CA THR A 96 6.50 -1.25 -17.46
C THR A 96 7.16 -2.52 -17.94
N THR A 97 8.32 -2.43 -18.60
CA THR A 97 9.01 -3.59 -19.18
C THR A 97 10.07 -4.09 -18.21
N GLU A 98 9.86 -5.29 -17.67
CA GLU A 98 10.84 -5.94 -16.79
C GLU A 98 12.12 -6.28 -17.58
N PRO A 99 13.30 -5.78 -17.18
CA PRO A 99 14.56 -6.14 -17.81
C PRO A 99 14.93 -7.58 -17.46
N LYS A 100 15.73 -8.23 -18.31
CA LYS A 100 16.20 -9.61 -18.08
C LYS A 100 17.02 -9.75 -16.80
N ASP A 101 17.84 -8.74 -16.50
CA ASP A 101 18.72 -8.73 -15.35
C ASP A 101 17.99 -8.14 -14.14
N LYS A 102 17.77 -8.98 -13.12
CA LYS A 102 17.12 -8.55 -11.87
C LYS A 102 18.12 -7.82 -10.99
N ASN A 103 18.16 -6.49 -11.08
CA ASN A 103 18.99 -5.65 -10.22
C ASN A 103 18.28 -4.36 -9.84
N CYS A 104 18.67 -3.80 -8.69
CA CYS A 104 18.02 -2.62 -8.12
C CYS A 104 18.53 -1.27 -8.63
N ILE A 105 19.40 -1.33 -9.63
CA ILE A 105 19.96 -0.15 -10.29
C ILE A 105 19.05 0.24 -11.47
N ASP A 106 18.42 -0.75 -12.12
CA ASP A 106 17.55 -0.51 -13.26
C ASP A 106 16.30 0.31 -12.87
N SER A 107 16.02 1.31 -13.71
CA SER A 107 14.91 2.23 -13.58
C SER A 107 13.56 1.52 -13.41
N TYR A 108 13.34 0.36 -14.03
CA TYR A 108 12.14 -0.44 -13.85
C TYR A 108 11.90 -0.83 -12.39
N TYR A 109 12.90 -1.43 -11.73
CA TYR A 109 12.72 -1.87 -10.35
C TYR A 109 12.64 -0.71 -9.37
N LYS A 110 13.40 0.37 -9.62
CA LYS A 110 13.34 1.61 -8.82
C LYS A 110 11.94 2.23 -8.88
N TYR A 111 11.39 2.40 -10.08
CA TYR A 111 10.10 3.03 -10.29
C TYR A 111 8.93 2.12 -9.88
N ASN A 112 9.06 0.81 -10.05
CA ASN A 112 8.08 -0.14 -9.55
C ASN A 112 8.02 -0.13 -8.02
N ALA A 113 9.16 -0.02 -7.33
CA ALA A 113 9.18 0.16 -5.88
C ALA A 113 8.44 1.44 -5.44
N LEU A 114 8.67 2.57 -6.12
CA LEU A 114 7.93 3.81 -5.87
C LEU A 114 6.42 3.63 -6.10
N LYS A 115 6.01 2.99 -7.21
CA LYS A 115 4.60 2.65 -7.46
C LYS A 115 3.98 1.87 -6.30
N CYS A 116 4.67 0.86 -5.79
CA CYS A 116 4.16 0.06 -4.67
C CYS A 116 4.06 0.88 -3.38
N MET A 117 5.05 1.70 -3.07
CA MET A 117 5.02 2.56 -1.87
C MET A 117 3.88 3.57 -1.93
N GLU A 118 3.61 4.17 -3.10
CA GLU A 118 2.49 5.08 -3.24
C GLU A 118 1.13 4.38 -3.16
N SER A 119 1.04 3.10 -3.57
CA SER A 119 -0.13 2.27 -3.28
C SER A 119 -0.33 2.11 -1.77
N LEU A 120 0.74 1.83 -1.02
CA LEU A 120 0.70 1.68 0.43
C LEU A 120 0.30 2.97 1.15
N ASN A 121 0.87 4.10 0.75
CA ASN A 121 0.53 5.41 1.31
C ASN A 121 -0.94 5.75 1.07
N SER A 122 -1.41 5.55 -0.17
CA SER A 122 -2.82 5.75 -0.53
C SER A 122 -3.76 4.82 0.25
N LEU A 123 -3.37 3.56 0.44
CA LEU A 123 -4.12 2.61 1.25
C LEU A 123 -4.26 3.11 2.69
N GLY A 124 -3.18 3.60 3.30
CA GLY A 124 -3.20 4.17 4.66
C GLY A 124 -4.16 5.35 4.80
N GLU A 125 -4.06 6.34 3.90
CA GLU A 125 -4.91 7.54 3.91
C GLU A 125 -6.39 7.20 3.69
N LYS A 126 -6.70 6.38 2.67
CA LYS A 126 -8.08 5.97 2.37
C LYS A 126 -8.66 5.11 3.48
N SER A 127 -7.87 4.21 4.07
CA SER A 127 -8.29 3.37 5.20
C SER A 127 -8.66 4.22 6.42
N LYS A 128 -7.84 5.22 6.77
CA LYS A 128 -8.14 6.12 7.90
C LYS A 128 -9.49 6.81 7.74
N LEU A 129 -9.79 7.32 6.55
CA LEU A 129 -11.07 7.99 6.28
C LEU A 129 -12.26 7.02 6.34
N ILE A 130 -12.13 5.84 5.74
CA ILE A 130 -13.23 4.88 5.64
C ILE A 130 -13.52 4.22 6.99
N LEU A 131 -12.49 3.84 7.76
CA LEU A 131 -12.64 3.18 9.06
C LEU A 131 -13.32 4.09 10.10
N GLN A 132 -13.13 5.42 10.00
CA GLN A 132 -13.84 6.40 10.84
C GLN A 132 -15.36 6.43 10.59
N MET A 133 -15.82 5.99 9.41
CA MET A 133 -17.24 6.04 9.03
C MET A 133 -18.03 4.80 9.45
N GLN A 134 -17.41 3.81 10.09
CA GLN A 134 -18.03 2.51 10.44
C GLN A 134 -18.75 1.87 9.24
N PRO A 135 -18.00 1.43 8.21
CA PRO A 135 -18.59 0.93 6.98
C PRO A 135 -19.43 -0.33 7.24
N LYS A 136 -20.46 -0.52 6.42
CA LYS A 136 -21.24 -1.75 6.43
C LYS A 136 -20.43 -2.87 5.77
N ILE A 137 -20.79 -4.12 6.07
CA ILE A 137 -20.29 -5.28 5.33
C ILE A 137 -20.57 -5.09 3.83
N ASN A 138 -19.59 -5.47 3.01
CA ASN A 138 -19.59 -5.34 1.56
C ASN A 138 -19.69 -3.88 1.07
N ASP A 139 -19.30 -2.90 1.89
CA ASP A 139 -19.08 -1.54 1.40
C ASP A 139 -18.02 -1.58 0.30
N SER A 140 -18.40 -1.12 -0.90
CA SER A 140 -17.55 -1.18 -2.08
C SER A 140 -16.22 -0.44 -1.90
N ARG A 141 -16.17 0.56 -1.01
CA ARG A 141 -14.94 1.28 -0.69
C ARG A 141 -13.99 0.42 0.12
N VAL A 142 -14.49 -0.38 1.06
CA VAL A 142 -13.67 -1.33 1.84
C VAL A 142 -13.16 -2.45 0.94
N LEU A 143 -14.02 -3.00 0.06
CA LEU A 143 -13.62 -4.02 -0.90
C LEU A 143 -12.47 -3.54 -1.81
N LYS A 144 -12.54 -2.29 -2.30
CA LYS A 144 -11.44 -1.68 -3.06
C LYS A 144 -10.13 -1.59 -2.26
N LEU A 145 -10.19 -1.30 -0.95
CA LEU A 145 -9.00 -1.27 -0.11
C LEU A 145 -8.42 -2.67 0.11
N ILE A 146 -9.27 -3.68 0.26
CA ILE A 146 -8.85 -5.08 0.33
C ILE A 146 -8.10 -5.46 -0.96
N ASP A 147 -8.69 -5.19 -2.12
CA ASP A 147 -8.07 -5.46 -3.42
C ASP A 147 -6.73 -4.72 -3.58
N GLN A 148 -6.65 -3.46 -3.15
CA GLN A 148 -5.42 -2.66 -3.18
C GLN A 148 -4.35 -3.23 -2.25
N CYS A 149 -4.73 -3.70 -1.05
CA CYS A 149 -3.82 -4.30 -0.09
C CYS A 149 -3.27 -5.65 -0.58
N GLU A 150 -4.11 -6.52 -1.13
CA GLU A 150 -3.66 -7.78 -1.73
C GLU A 150 -2.80 -7.52 -2.98
N GLY A 151 -3.17 -6.52 -3.78
CA GLY A 151 -2.37 -6.04 -4.91
C GLY A 151 -0.99 -5.56 -4.46
N PHE A 152 -0.89 -4.87 -3.32
CA PHE A 152 0.38 -4.42 -2.76
C PHE A 152 1.32 -5.59 -2.40
N LYS A 153 0.82 -6.68 -1.80
CA LYS A 153 1.64 -7.87 -1.50
C LYS A 153 2.31 -8.44 -2.74
N THR A 154 1.60 -8.44 -3.87
CA THR A 154 2.16 -8.87 -5.17
C THR A 154 3.10 -7.82 -5.76
N CYS A 155 2.85 -6.54 -5.51
CA CYS A 155 3.67 -5.43 -6.00
C CYS A 155 5.09 -5.46 -5.41
N VAL A 156 5.22 -5.82 -4.13
CA VAL A 156 6.51 -5.81 -3.40
C VAL A 156 7.37 -7.08 -3.59
N SER A 157 6.92 -8.05 -4.38
CA SER A 157 7.70 -9.22 -4.76
C SER A 157 8.05 -9.07 -6.24
N PRO A 158 9.31 -8.85 -6.70
CA PRO A 158 10.65 -8.98 -6.11
C PRO A 158 11.40 -7.63 -6.13
N THR A 159 10.94 -6.67 -5.35
CA THR A 159 11.37 -5.26 -5.48
C THR A 159 12.58 -4.93 -4.60
N CYS A 160 13.15 -3.77 -4.90
CA CYS A 160 14.36 -3.21 -4.32
C CYS A 160 14.18 -2.60 -2.93
N PHE A 161 13.43 -3.29 -2.09
CA PHE A 161 13.34 -2.96 -0.68
C PHE A 161 14.40 -3.77 0.07
N GLN A 162 15.25 -3.09 0.82
CA GLN A 162 16.16 -3.76 1.76
C GLN A 162 15.36 -4.54 2.81
N GLU A 163 14.24 -3.95 3.24
CA GLU A 163 13.24 -4.57 4.10
C GLU A 163 11.86 -4.21 3.53
N PRO A 164 11.19 -5.11 2.80
CA PRO A 164 9.84 -4.83 2.33
C PRO A 164 8.93 -4.65 3.56
N PRO A 165 8.05 -3.62 3.58
CA PRO A 165 7.14 -3.45 4.70
C PRO A 165 6.26 -4.70 4.81
N THR A 166 6.24 -5.30 5.99
CA THR A 166 5.33 -6.39 6.31
C THR A 166 3.94 -5.78 6.53
N MET A 167 3.02 -6.05 5.62
CA MET A 167 1.64 -5.60 5.72
C MET A 167 0.70 -6.79 5.63
N THR A 168 -0.22 -6.87 6.60
CA THR A 168 -1.39 -7.76 6.53
C THR A 168 -2.60 -6.97 6.07
N CYS A 169 -3.50 -7.62 5.34
CA CYS A 169 -4.80 -7.05 4.99
C CYS A 169 -5.88 -7.41 6.03
N GLY A 170 -5.46 -8.03 7.15
CA GLY A 170 -6.33 -8.61 8.16
C GLY A 170 -7.29 -7.60 8.79
N THR A 171 -6.84 -6.39 9.10
CA THR A 171 -7.70 -5.31 9.62
C THR A 171 -8.84 -4.96 8.65
N LEU A 172 -8.58 -4.92 7.34
CA LEU A 172 -9.61 -4.59 6.35
C LEU A 172 -10.63 -5.73 6.22
N HIS A 173 -10.16 -6.97 6.22
CA HIS A 173 -11.04 -8.15 6.25
C HIS A 173 -11.85 -8.24 7.55
N LEU A 174 -11.24 -7.93 8.69
CA LEU A 174 -11.91 -7.88 9.99
C LEU A 174 -13.04 -6.86 9.96
N VAL A 175 -12.79 -5.63 9.51
CA VAL A 175 -13.83 -4.59 9.42
C VAL A 175 -14.93 -5.00 8.44
N ASN A 176 -14.60 -5.74 7.38
CA ASN A 176 -15.56 -6.31 6.44
C ASN A 176 -16.09 -7.70 6.86
N SER A 177 -16.39 -7.92 8.14
CA SER A 177 -16.88 -9.21 8.64
C SER A 177 -18.12 -9.09 9.53
N GLU A 178 -18.92 -10.15 9.55
CA GLU A 178 -20.04 -10.29 10.48
C GLU A 178 -19.58 -10.33 11.94
N PHE A 179 -18.37 -10.83 12.19
CA PHE A 179 -17.71 -10.75 13.49
C PHE A 179 -17.66 -9.30 13.99
N MET A 180 -17.07 -8.38 13.21
CA MET A 180 -16.90 -6.99 13.66
C MET A 180 -18.23 -6.23 13.76
N VAL A 181 -19.18 -6.51 12.86
CA VAL A 181 -20.55 -5.99 12.98
C VAL A 181 -21.20 -6.44 14.29
N CYS A 182 -21.00 -7.69 14.68
CA CYS A 182 -21.52 -8.20 15.95
C CYS A 182 -20.84 -7.52 17.15
N ILE A 183 -19.51 -7.35 17.15
CA ILE A 183 -18.79 -6.59 18.18
C ILE A 183 -19.41 -5.19 18.35
N THR A 184 -19.59 -4.44 17.26
CA THR A 184 -20.18 -3.09 17.31
C THR A 184 -21.62 -3.10 17.82
N LYS A 185 -22.42 -4.11 17.45
CA LYS A 185 -23.78 -4.29 17.94
C LYS A 185 -23.82 -4.52 19.46
N LEU A 186 -22.95 -5.39 19.97
CA LEU A 186 -22.85 -5.73 21.40
C LEU A 186 -22.31 -4.56 22.23
N GLN A 187 -21.43 -3.74 21.66
CA GLN A 187 -20.96 -2.49 22.28
C GLN A 187 -22.06 -1.44 22.39
N SER A 188 -22.94 -1.37 21.39
CA SER A 188 -24.05 -0.41 21.37
C SER A 188 -25.23 -0.88 22.22
N ASN A 189 -25.43 -2.19 22.34
CA ASN A 189 -26.48 -2.81 23.12
C ASN A 189 -25.89 -3.91 24.02
N PRO A 190 -25.28 -3.53 25.16
CA PRO A 190 -24.67 -4.47 26.09
C PRO A 190 -25.68 -5.51 26.56
N LEU A 191 -25.29 -6.78 26.53
CA LEU A 191 -26.05 -7.84 27.20
C LEU A 191 -25.77 -7.78 28.70
N THR A 192 -26.74 -8.20 29.51
CA THR A 192 -26.52 -8.37 30.94
C THR A 192 -25.66 -9.61 31.18
N ASN A 193 -24.60 -9.47 31.99
CA ASN A 193 -23.67 -10.57 32.32
C ASN A 193 -24.39 -11.81 32.89
N ASP A 194 -25.55 -11.63 33.52
CA ASP A 194 -26.39 -12.69 34.07
C ASP A 194 -26.83 -13.74 33.03
N LYS A 195 -26.89 -13.37 31.75
CA LYS A 195 -27.27 -14.28 30.66
C LYS A 195 -26.13 -15.22 30.26
N PHE A 196 -24.87 -14.84 30.54
CA PHE A 196 -23.68 -15.61 30.18
C PHE A 196 -22.77 -15.80 31.40
N PRO A 197 -23.14 -16.69 32.34
CA PRO A 197 -22.36 -16.92 33.56
C PRO A 197 -20.91 -17.38 33.29
N CYS A 198 -20.67 -17.99 32.14
CA CYS A 198 -19.33 -18.41 31.71
C CYS A 198 -18.37 -17.25 31.40
N LEU A 199 -18.83 -15.99 31.39
CA LEU A 199 -17.96 -14.82 31.32
C LEU A 199 -17.32 -14.46 32.66
N GLU A 200 -17.72 -15.13 33.76
CA GLU A 200 -17.19 -14.92 35.11
C GLU A 200 -17.22 -13.44 35.55
N GLY A 201 -18.24 -12.70 35.11
CA GLY A 201 -18.41 -11.28 35.41
C GLY A 201 -17.51 -10.33 34.63
N MET A 202 -16.73 -10.81 33.65
CA MET A 202 -15.98 -9.92 32.76
C MET A 202 -16.93 -9.04 31.94
N ASP A 203 -16.59 -7.75 31.86
CA ASP A 203 -17.29 -6.80 31.01
C ASP A 203 -16.83 -6.94 29.57
N PHE A 204 -17.74 -7.42 28.70
CA PHE A 204 -17.50 -7.54 27.27
C PHE A 204 -17.13 -6.20 26.61
N ASN A 205 -17.61 -5.08 27.16
CA ASN A 205 -17.39 -3.74 26.65
C ASN A 205 -16.21 -3.03 27.32
N SER A 206 -15.44 -3.74 28.13
CA SER A 206 -14.26 -3.21 28.80
C SER A 206 -13.28 -2.64 27.78
N LYS A 207 -12.76 -1.44 28.06
CA LYS A 207 -11.68 -0.83 27.26
C LYS A 207 -10.30 -1.38 27.62
N ASP A 208 -10.21 -2.21 28.67
CA ASP A 208 -8.96 -2.83 29.07
C ASP A 208 -8.56 -3.93 28.08
N VAL A 209 -7.36 -3.79 27.50
CA VAL A 209 -6.84 -4.71 26.49
C VAL A 209 -6.69 -6.12 27.04
N VAL A 210 -6.30 -6.27 28.31
CA VAL A 210 -6.14 -7.59 28.94
C VAL A 210 -7.48 -8.31 29.06
N THR A 211 -8.54 -7.59 29.43
CA THR A 211 -9.91 -8.09 29.48
C THR A 211 -10.36 -8.53 28.09
N GLN A 212 -10.15 -7.69 27.07
CA GLN A 212 -10.49 -8.04 25.67
C GLN A 212 -9.75 -9.28 25.18
N VAL A 213 -8.45 -9.41 25.48
CA VAL A 213 -7.68 -10.61 25.15
C VAL A 213 -8.26 -11.85 25.83
N LYS A 214 -8.58 -11.79 27.12
CA LYS A 214 -9.16 -12.92 27.87
C LYS A 214 -10.51 -13.37 27.33
N LEU A 215 -11.38 -12.42 26.96
CA LEU A 215 -12.69 -12.69 26.36
C LEU A 215 -12.55 -13.49 25.06
N HIS A 216 -11.58 -13.14 24.23
CA HIS A 216 -11.43 -13.71 22.89
C HIS A 216 -10.46 -14.91 22.83
N THR A 217 -9.81 -15.25 23.95
CA THR A 217 -8.87 -16.39 24.03
C THR A 217 -9.33 -17.41 25.07
N THR A 218 -9.17 -17.10 26.37
CA THR A 218 -9.51 -18.01 27.49
C THR A 218 -11.00 -18.29 27.58
N HIS A 219 -11.85 -17.30 27.29
CA HIS A 219 -13.31 -17.42 27.37
C HIS A 219 -13.95 -17.47 25.97
N LYS A 220 -13.18 -17.88 24.96
CA LYS A 220 -13.61 -17.82 23.55
C LYS A 220 -14.91 -18.56 23.26
N GLU A 221 -15.15 -19.69 23.91
CA GLU A 221 -16.37 -20.48 23.67
C GLU A 221 -17.61 -19.76 24.23
N CYS A 222 -17.49 -19.10 25.37
CA CYS A 222 -18.55 -18.26 25.94
C CYS A 222 -18.83 -17.03 25.05
N THR A 223 -17.75 -16.39 24.56
CA THR A 223 -17.86 -15.28 23.61
C THR A 223 -18.52 -15.71 22.29
N LYS A 224 -18.17 -16.89 21.75
CA LYS A 224 -18.82 -17.47 20.57
C LYS A 224 -20.30 -17.73 20.79
N GLU A 225 -20.68 -18.32 21.93
CA GLU A 225 -22.09 -18.55 22.28
C GLU A 225 -22.86 -17.23 22.32
N MET A 226 -22.33 -16.23 23.01
CA MET A 226 -22.92 -14.90 23.10
C MET A 226 -23.08 -14.23 21.73
N MET A 227 -22.04 -14.26 20.89
CA MET A 227 -22.07 -13.69 19.55
C MET A 227 -23.07 -14.42 18.65
N LYS A 228 -23.08 -15.76 18.69
CA LYS A 228 -24.01 -16.58 17.91
C LYS A 228 -25.46 -16.32 18.31
N GLU A 229 -25.77 -16.25 19.60
CA GLU A 229 -27.13 -15.97 20.06
C GLU A 229 -27.59 -14.56 19.68
N SER A 230 -26.67 -13.60 19.73
CA SER A 230 -27.01 -12.18 19.52
C SER A 230 -27.01 -11.76 18.05
N CYS A 231 -26.22 -12.42 17.21
CA CYS A 231 -25.90 -11.99 15.86
C CYS A 231 -26.05 -13.09 14.80
N GLY A 232 -26.18 -14.36 15.19
CA GLY A 232 -26.29 -15.49 14.29
C GLY A 232 -24.94 -16.17 13.98
N ASP A 233 -25.00 -17.27 13.22
CA ASP A 233 -23.85 -18.15 12.96
C ASP A 233 -22.70 -17.47 12.21
N GLY A 234 -22.97 -16.51 11.33
CA GLY A 234 -21.90 -15.87 10.57
C GLY A 234 -20.99 -14.97 11.42
N ALA A 235 -21.44 -14.53 12.60
CA ALA A 235 -20.60 -13.79 13.56
C ALA A 235 -19.47 -14.63 14.18
N ILE A 236 -19.54 -15.96 14.09
CA ILE A 236 -18.54 -16.89 14.63
C ILE A 236 -17.73 -17.61 13.54
N VAL A 237 -17.96 -17.29 12.27
CA VAL A 237 -17.15 -17.81 11.15
C VAL A 237 -15.73 -17.24 11.27
N ASP A 238 -14.74 -18.14 11.20
CA ASP A 238 -13.32 -17.82 11.36
C ASP A 238 -12.99 -17.05 12.66
N PHE A 239 -13.77 -17.28 13.73
CA PHE A 239 -13.67 -16.51 14.98
C PHE A 239 -12.23 -16.37 15.48
N ASP A 240 -11.47 -17.47 15.51
CA ASP A 240 -10.12 -17.47 16.08
C ASP A 240 -9.18 -16.54 15.26
N GLU A 241 -9.29 -16.52 13.93
CA GLU A 241 -8.54 -15.59 13.05
C GLU A 241 -8.99 -14.14 13.27
N ARG A 242 -10.31 -13.90 13.31
CA ARG A 242 -10.87 -12.54 13.47
C ARG A 242 -10.55 -11.95 14.84
N ALA A 243 -10.61 -12.77 15.88
CA ALA A 243 -10.22 -12.42 17.24
C ALA A 243 -8.74 -12.02 17.31
N GLU A 244 -7.86 -12.78 16.67
CA GLU A 244 -6.42 -12.48 16.63
C GLU A 244 -6.16 -11.12 15.95
N GLU A 245 -6.78 -10.86 14.79
CA GLU A 245 -6.65 -9.57 14.10
C GLU A 245 -7.20 -8.41 14.94
N MET A 246 -8.31 -8.62 15.65
CA MET A 246 -8.87 -7.59 16.54
C MET A 246 -7.95 -7.27 17.72
N ILE A 247 -7.34 -8.29 18.32
CA ILE A 247 -6.36 -8.11 19.41
C ILE A 247 -5.14 -7.33 18.92
N LYS A 248 -4.61 -7.65 17.73
CA LYS A 248 -3.52 -6.89 17.10
C LYS A 248 -3.92 -5.42 16.91
N MET A 249 -5.13 -5.15 16.43
CA MET A 249 -5.65 -3.79 16.26
C MET A 249 -5.71 -3.03 17.60
N TYR A 250 -6.15 -3.67 18.68
CA TYR A 250 -6.14 -3.04 20.02
C TYR A 250 -4.73 -2.73 20.52
N ALA A 251 -3.76 -3.63 20.31
CA ALA A 251 -2.38 -3.41 20.69
C ALA A 251 -1.75 -2.20 19.97
N VAL A 252 -2.00 -2.06 18.65
CA VAL A 252 -1.52 -0.91 17.86
C VAL A 252 -2.14 0.40 18.37
N ASN A 253 -3.45 0.41 18.65
CA ASN A 253 -4.13 1.60 19.16
C ASN A 253 -3.61 2.01 20.55
N ALA A 254 -3.33 1.04 21.43
CA ALA A 254 -2.76 1.30 22.75
C ALA A 254 -1.37 1.95 22.64
N ASN A 255 -0.50 1.43 21.77
CA ASN A 255 0.84 2.00 21.53
C ASN A 255 0.75 3.44 20.97
N SER A 256 -0.16 3.68 20.02
CA SER A 256 -0.38 5.02 19.46
C SER A 256 -0.86 6.05 20.49
N GLN A 257 -1.72 5.65 21.44
CA GLN A 257 -2.17 6.52 22.53
C GLN A 257 -1.07 6.82 23.56
N LEU A 258 -0.07 5.93 23.67
CA LEU A 258 1.08 6.08 24.57
C LEU A 258 2.27 6.81 23.91
N GLY A 259 2.18 7.15 22.62
CA GLY A 259 3.27 7.81 21.89
C GLY A 259 4.51 6.95 21.71
N LEU A 260 4.33 5.62 21.72
CA LEU A 260 5.38 4.60 21.54
C LEU A 260 5.47 4.14 20.09
#